data_AF-A0A975FBW8-F1
#
_entry.id   AF-A0A975FBW8-F1
#
_cell.length_a   1.000
_cell.length_b   1.000
_cell.length_c   1.000
_cell.angle_alpha   90.00
_cell.angle_beta   90.00
_cell.angle_gamma   90.00
#
_symmetry.space_group_name_H-M   'P 1'
#
loop_
_entity.id
_entity.type
_entity.pdbx_description
1 polymer ?
#
loop_
_entity_poly.entity_id
_entity_poly.type
_entity_poly.pdbx_seq_one_letter_code
_entity_poly.pdbx_strand_id
1 'polypeptide(L)'
;MNLTLDKKRAIQFCYPEIEPNWEELPEDILIELVLDYDNEQSCATSALYELSSKNNPKAVELAEWLLTEKNSDEWLKKSATSIIDRRKNQHENN
;
A
#
# COMPACT_ATOMS: atom_id res chain seq x y z
N MET A 1 8.76 20.65 10.03
CA MET A 1 7.59 19.75 10.08
C MET A 1 7.57 19.02 8.75
N ASN A 2 7.70 17.70 8.74
CA ASN A 2 7.75 16.93 7.49
C ASN A 2 6.30 16.73 7.03
N LEU A 3 5.86 17.53 6.05
CA LEU A 3 4.48 17.59 5.58
C LEU A 3 3.93 16.20 5.20
N THR A 4 4.81 15.31 4.74
CA THR A 4 4.48 13.93 4.37
C THR A 4 4.07 13.09 5.58
N LEU A 5 4.75 13.24 6.73
CA LEU A 5 4.44 12.51 7.97
C LEU A 5 3.11 12.95 8.57
N ASP A 6 2.78 14.23 8.48
CA ASP A 6 1.53 14.76 9.04
C ASP A 6 0.33 14.29 8.23
N LYS A 7 0.44 14.24 6.90
CA LYS A 7 -0.63 13.76 6.02
C LYS A 7 -0.89 12.27 6.19
N LYS A 8 0.16 11.44 6.27
CA LYS A 8 0.04 10.00 6.55
C LYS A 8 -0.73 9.72 7.83
N ARG A 9 -0.32 10.37 8.93
CA ARG A 9 -0.95 10.22 10.25
C ARG A 9 -2.41 10.65 10.25
N ALA A 10 -2.72 11.76 9.57
CA ALA A 10 -4.09 12.24 9.45
C ALA A 10 -4.99 11.23 8.72
N ILE A 11 -4.48 10.58 7.67
CA ILE A 11 -5.20 9.53 6.94
C ILE A 11 -5.49 8.35 7.87
N GLN A 12 -4.46 7.77 8.50
CA GLN A 12 -4.62 6.59 9.36
C GLN A 12 -5.52 6.87 10.57
N PHE A 13 -5.46 8.07 11.14
CA PHE A 13 -6.27 8.44 12.31
C PHE A 13 -7.76 8.60 11.99
N CYS A 14 -8.10 9.02 10.77
CA CYS A 14 -9.48 9.26 10.36
C CYS A 14 -10.09 8.08 9.59
N TYR A 15 -9.33 7.03 9.30
CA TYR A 15 -9.83 5.86 8.60
C TYR A 15 -10.42 4.86 9.60
N PRO A 16 -11.57 4.23 9.32
CA PRO A 16 -12.34 4.26 8.07
C PRO A 16 -13.41 5.36 7.99
N GLU A 17 -13.54 6.24 8.98
CA GLU A 17 -14.60 7.25 9.04
C GLU A 17 -14.55 8.24 7.87
N ILE A 18 -13.34 8.56 7.39
CA ILE A 18 -13.08 9.42 6.24
C ILE A 18 -12.17 8.65 5.28
N GLU A 19 -12.74 8.20 4.17
CA GLU A 19 -11.98 7.57 3.11
C GLU A 19 -11.18 8.63 2.32
N PRO A 20 -9.85 8.54 2.24
CA PRO A 20 -9.07 9.47 1.45
C PRO A 20 -9.26 9.19 -0.04
N ASN A 21 -9.08 10.22 -0.88
CA ASN A 21 -8.98 10.02 -2.32
C ASN A 21 -7.63 9.40 -2.67
N TRP A 22 -7.54 8.06 -2.63
CA TRP A 22 -6.31 7.29 -2.87
C TRP A 22 -5.63 7.65 -4.19
N GLU A 23 -6.42 7.85 -5.25
CA GLU A 23 -5.91 8.17 -6.59
C GLU A 23 -5.16 9.51 -6.65
N GLU A 24 -5.54 10.47 -5.81
CA GLU A 24 -4.91 11.79 -5.72
C GLU A 24 -3.75 11.84 -4.71
N LEU A 25 -3.50 10.75 -3.97
CA LEU A 25 -2.39 10.71 -3.05
C LEU A 25 -1.05 10.62 -3.80
N PRO A 26 -0.06 11.46 -3.42
CA PRO A 26 1.31 11.30 -3.88
C PRO A 26 1.87 9.90 -3.59
N GLU A 27 2.68 9.37 -4.51
CA GLU A 27 3.25 8.02 -4.37
C GLU A 27 4.14 7.86 -3.13
N ASP A 28 4.82 8.92 -2.68
CA ASP A 28 5.59 8.91 -1.44
C ASP A 28 4.69 8.70 -0.22
N ILE A 29 3.53 9.34 -0.17
CA ILE A 29 2.53 9.11 0.89
C ILE A 29 2.03 7.66 0.87
N LEU A 30 1.73 7.13 -0.32
CA LEU A 30 1.27 5.75 -0.44
C LEU A 30 2.35 4.76 0.03
N ILE A 31 3.61 4.97 -0.33
CA ILE A 31 4.74 4.17 0.14
C ILE A 31 4.85 4.23 1.67
N GLU A 32 4.77 5.43 2.25
CA GLU A 32 4.85 5.61 3.70
C GLU A 32 3.67 4.95 4.45
N LEU A 33 2.47 4.92 3.86
CA LEU A 33 1.31 4.20 4.42
C LEU A 33 1.53 2.68 4.41
N VAL A 34 2.19 2.15 3.38
CA VAL A 34 2.54 0.73 3.32
C VAL A 34 3.67 0.38 4.30
N LEU A 35 4.71 1.20 4.38
CA LEU A 35 5.82 0.98 5.32
C LEU A 35 5.36 1.05 6.77
N ASP A 36 4.28 1.78 7.04
CA ASP A 36 3.69 1.95 8.36
C ASP A 36 2.48 1.03 8.59
N TYR A 37 2.46 -0.14 7.95
CA TYR A 37 1.34 -1.08 8.00
C TYR A 37 0.95 -1.47 9.43
N ASP A 38 1.91 -1.58 10.35
CA ASP A 38 1.66 -1.95 11.76
C ASP A 38 0.67 -1.00 12.46
N ASN A 39 0.60 0.27 12.04
CA ASN A 39 -0.33 1.24 12.63
C ASN A 39 -1.75 1.08 12.09
N GLU A 40 -1.91 0.84 10.79
CA GLU A 40 -3.22 0.64 10.18
C GLU A 40 -3.10 -0.19 8.88
N GLN A 41 -3.32 -1.50 8.98
CA GLN A 41 -3.12 -2.46 7.88
C GLN A 41 -4.13 -2.30 6.73
N SER A 42 -5.31 -1.76 7.01
CA SER A 42 -6.31 -1.47 5.96
C SER A 42 -5.82 -0.33 5.06
N CYS A 43 -5.22 0.71 5.67
CA CYS A 43 -4.58 1.79 4.92
C CYS A 43 -3.41 1.28 4.08
N ALA A 44 -2.57 0.40 4.63
CA ALA A 44 -1.49 -0.23 3.88
C ALA A 44 -2.01 -1.06 2.69
N THR A 45 -3.12 -1.79 2.86
CA THR A 45 -3.76 -2.54 1.79
C THR A 45 -4.20 -1.62 0.64
N SER A 46 -4.96 -0.57 0.95
CA SER A 46 -5.43 0.40 -0.05
C SER A 46 -4.27 1.12 -0.74
N ALA A 47 -3.25 1.52 0.03
CA ALA A 47 -2.09 2.20 -0.51
C ALA A 47 -1.26 1.29 -1.43
N LEU A 48 -1.08 0.02 -1.07
CA LEU A 48 -0.37 -0.96 -1.89
C LEU A 48 -1.12 -1.23 -3.20
N TYR A 49 -2.45 -1.36 -3.14
CA TYR A 49 -3.28 -1.52 -4.33
C TYR A 49 -3.16 -0.32 -5.27
N GLU A 50 -3.20 0.90 -4.72
CA GLU A 50 -3.10 2.12 -5.52
C GLU A 50 -1.69 2.32 -6.11
N LEU A 51 -0.62 1.96 -5.40
CA LEU A 51 0.72 1.91 -6.00
C LEU A 51 0.77 0.94 -7.18
N SER A 52 0.11 -0.22 -7.08
CA SER A 52 0.02 -1.16 -8.19
C SER A 52 -0.83 -0.62 -9.34
N SER A 53 -1.92 0.12 -9.09
CA SER A 53 -2.79 0.70 -10.12
C SER A 53 -2.03 1.77 -10.93
N LYS A 54 -1.20 2.58 -10.26
CA LYS A 54 -0.30 3.59 -10.85
C LYS A 54 0.90 3.00 -11.60
N ASN A 55 1.02 1.68 -11.69
CA ASN A 55 2.18 0.97 -12.22
C ASN A 55 3.51 1.29 -11.51
N ASN A 56 3.48 1.78 -10.27
CA ASN A 56 4.71 2.06 -9.54
C ASN A 56 5.51 0.75 -9.29
N PRO A 57 6.81 0.70 -9.63
CA PRO A 57 7.62 -0.52 -9.50
C PRO A 57 7.78 -0.99 -8.05
N LYS A 58 7.76 -0.07 -7.08
CA LYS A 58 7.86 -0.39 -5.65
C LYS A 58 6.67 -1.20 -5.14
N ALA A 59 5.54 -1.22 -5.84
CA ALA A 59 4.39 -2.01 -5.42
C ALA A 59 4.74 -3.51 -5.26
N VAL A 60 5.57 -4.05 -6.15
CA VAL A 60 6.01 -5.45 -6.07
C VAL A 60 7.00 -5.63 -4.93
N GLU A 61 8.00 -4.75 -4.82
CA GLU A 61 9.01 -4.80 -3.75
C GLU A 61 8.36 -4.74 -2.36
N LEU A 62 7.38 -3.86 -2.19
CA LEU A 62 6.64 -3.72 -0.94
C LEU A 62 5.72 -4.91 -0.66
N ALA A 63 5.07 -5.46 -1.70
CA ALA A 63 4.27 -6.67 -1.55
C ALA A 63 5.13 -7.86 -1.12
N GLU A 64 6.30 -8.06 -1.73
CA GLU A 64 7.24 -9.11 -1.35
C GLU A 64 7.73 -8.93 0.09
N TRP A 65 8.05 -7.69 0.47
CA TRP A 65 8.43 -7.36 1.85
C TRP A 65 7.31 -7.70 2.86
N LEU A 66 6.07 -7.27 2.62
CA LEU A 66 4.92 -7.54 3.49
C LEU A 66 4.64 -9.03 3.72
N LEU A 67 4.96 -9.90 2.75
CA LEU A 67 4.85 -11.35 2.91
C LEU A 67 5.85 -11.92 3.91
N THR A 68 7.00 -11.25 4.09
CA THR A 68 8.02 -11.63 5.07
C THR A 68 7.75 -11.07 6.46
N GLU A 69 6.93 -10.02 6.56
CA GLU A 69 6.64 -9.36 7.82
C GLU A 69 5.73 -10.21 8.74
N LYS A 70 6.14 -10.30 10.01
CA LYS A 70 5.49 -11.17 11.00
C LYS A 70 4.11 -10.65 11.40
N ASN A 71 3.96 -9.33 11.48
CA ASN A 71 2.75 -8.68 11.98
C ASN A 71 1.72 -8.40 10.89
N SER A 72 2.10 -8.56 9.61
CA SER A 72 1.16 -8.49 8.49
C SER A 72 0.09 -9.57 8.65
N ASP A 73 -1.16 -9.14 8.69
CA ASP A 73 -2.31 -10.01 8.81
C ASP A 73 -2.56 -10.79 7.50
N GLU A 74 -3.46 -11.76 7.58
CA GLU A 74 -3.77 -12.63 6.44
C GLU A 74 -4.42 -11.88 5.28
N TRP A 75 -5.08 -10.75 5.52
CA TRP A 75 -5.71 -9.95 4.47
C TRP A 75 -4.68 -9.13 3.70
N LEU A 76 -3.78 -8.47 4.41
CA LEU A 76 -2.66 -7.72 3.82
C LEU A 76 -1.75 -8.65 3.01
N LYS A 77 -1.45 -9.86 3.52
CA LYS A 77 -0.67 -10.87 2.80
C LYS A 77 -1.37 -11.39 1.54
N LYS A 78 -2.69 -11.61 1.58
CA LYS A 78 -3.48 -11.96 0.38
C LYS A 78 -3.46 -10.84 -0.66
N SER A 79 -3.56 -9.59 -0.23
CA SER A 79 -3.48 -8.42 -1.12
C SER A 79 -2.10 -8.32 -1.77
N ALA A 80 -1.03 -8.48 -0.99
CA ALA A 80 0.34 -8.51 -1.49
C ALA A 80 0.56 -9.63 -2.54
N THR A 81 0.08 -10.84 -2.25
CA THR A 81 0.14 -11.98 -3.18
C THR A 81 -0.58 -11.65 -4.50
N SER A 82 -1.78 -11.09 -4.42
CA SER A 82 -2.59 -10.73 -5.60
C SER A 82 -1.89 -9.70 -6.50
N ILE A 83 -1.14 -8.76 -5.90
CA ILE A 83 -0.38 -7.74 -6.64
C ILE A 83 0.81 -8.36 -7.36
N ILE A 84 1.54 -9.27 -6.71
CA ILE A 84 2.65 -10.00 -7.33
C ILE A 84 2.15 -10.82 -8.53
N ASP A 85 1.04 -11.55 -8.38
CA ASP A 85 0.47 -12.38 -9.44
C ASP A 85 -0.05 -11.52 -10.61
N ARG A 86 -0.72 -10.40 -10.32
CA ARG A 86 -1.18 -9.45 -11.35
C ARG A 86 -0.02 -8.95 -12.21
N ARG A 87 1.13 -8.63 -11.59
CA ARG A 87 2.31 -8.14 -12.31
C ARG A 87 2.95 -9.22 -13.17
N LYS A 88 3.06 -10.45 -12.69
CA LYS A 88 3.56 -11.59 -13.48
C LYS A 88 2.72 -11.79 -14.75
N ASN A 89 1.39 -11.77 -14.61
CA ASN A 89 0.46 -11.95 -15.74
C ASN A 89 0.45 -10.78 -16.74
N GLN A 90 0.91 -9.58 -16.35
CA GLN A 90 1.07 -8.44 -17.27
C GLN A 90 2.33 -8.56 -18.14
N HIS A 91 3.36 -9.30 -17.69
CA HIS A 91 4.59 -9.53 -18.46
C HIS A 91 4.46 -10.66 -19.48
N GLU A 92 3.53 -11.60 -19.29
CA GLU A 92 3.31 -12.73 -20.21
C GLU A 92 2.51 -12.39 -21.48
N ASN A 93 1.96 -11.18 -21.56
CA ASN A 93 1.11 -10.73 -22.67
C ASN A 93 1.77 -9.69 -23.60
N ASN A 94 3.10 -9.50 -23.51
CA ASN A 94 3.87 -8.56 -24.34
C ASN A 94 4.92 -9.28 -25.20
#